data_AF-A0A9P0AKK6-F1
#
_entry.id   AF-A0A9P0AKK6-F1
#
_cell.length_a   1.000
_cell.length_b   1.000
_cell.length_c   1.000
_cell.angle_alpha   90.00
_cell.angle_beta   90.00
_cell.angle_gamma   90.00
#
_symmetry.space_group_name_H-M   'P 1'
#
loop_
_entity.id
_entity.type
_entity.pdbx_description
1 polymer ?
#
loop_
_entity_poly.entity_id
_entity_poly.type
_entity_poly.pdbx_seq_one_letter_code
_entity_poly.pdbx_strand_id
1 'polypeptide(L)'
;MTNLKVNGITPRPTILAGAVESNGKCWGAPYSDAYGSYVNVVVHANIEIELHISLATFNPQLDEIYLRTGTKCVFSAGKCFDPIRGPTFWDVSLQTDKCSNEFFTVLYEGPSHALSDPLRRSPTMYLVNTDKIAFSLKALKKTRVCHYDAFQTEHAKFFILEESEYEYPFQKTSNKQVSADLLNYLNFKFSFIETHISNSLRKLHETLLSASCRLDRQILEHELSLAITNPETFSFLKGGGSGYYSVVSGEVIYLLKCTPVPVQLRSTVYCYNEIPVYYQNSSKFLTPRTRILKSTGTIQDCSNQTPVKFQINGVWVAATPHMTDAKSPNLLEASPFIDWTYESPKNMFHAGIFTQEDVQAFQRRISYPLESSAAQSAVTPRMNTDTIKRFEAIRSANFPWLLLTGFLKPHELVNLYLAIGWTIDEALLAPVALYNNLPRRILRDYSPIISCIFL
;
A
#
# COMPACT_ATOMS: atom_id res chain seq x y z
N MET A 1 24.41 36.81 3.15
CA MET A 1 24.41 38.29 3.16
C MET A 1 23.19 38.76 3.92
N THR A 2 23.35 39.38 5.08
CA THR A 2 22.25 39.86 5.93
C THR A 2 22.26 41.40 5.97
N ASN A 3 21.09 42.03 6.18
CA ASN A 3 20.88 43.49 6.25
C ASN A 3 21.10 44.29 4.94
N LEU A 4 20.39 43.94 3.86
CA LEU A 4 20.22 44.84 2.70
C LEU A 4 18.97 45.71 2.90
N LYS A 5 19.06 47.01 2.62
CA LYS A 5 17.93 47.93 2.73
C LYS A 5 17.10 47.90 1.44
N VAL A 6 15.80 47.66 1.56
CA VAL A 6 14.85 47.73 0.45
C VAL A 6 14.70 49.19 0.00
N ASN A 7 14.74 49.42 -1.31
CA ASN A 7 14.72 50.72 -1.98
C ASN A 7 15.83 51.67 -1.47
N GLY A 8 17.05 51.12 -1.31
CA GLY A 8 18.20 51.90 -0.88
C GLY A 8 19.52 51.27 -1.29
N ILE A 9 20.57 52.08 -1.25
CA ILE A 9 21.94 51.67 -1.54
C ILE A 9 22.59 51.21 -0.24
N THR A 10 23.12 49.99 -0.23
CA THR A 10 23.90 49.44 0.87
C THR A 10 25.36 49.32 0.44
N PRO A 11 26.27 50.20 0.90
CA PRO A 11 27.68 50.08 0.59
C PRO A 11 28.30 48.90 1.35
N ARG A 12 29.12 48.12 0.64
CA ARG A 12 29.88 46.99 1.17
C ARG A 12 31.35 47.16 0.81
N PRO A 13 32.19 47.59 1.77
CA PRO A 13 33.62 47.62 1.57
C PRO A 13 34.16 46.19 1.40
N THR A 14 35.05 46.01 0.43
CA THR A 14 35.75 44.75 0.17
C THR A 14 37.18 45.04 -0.28
N ILE A 15 38.07 44.06 -0.14
CA ILE A 15 39.45 44.15 -0.64
C ILE A 15 39.52 43.34 -1.93
N LEU A 16 39.86 44.01 -3.04
CA LEU A 16 40.00 43.38 -4.36
C LEU A 16 41.40 42.78 -4.56
N ALA A 17 42.42 43.36 -3.94
CA ALA A 17 43.79 42.89 -4.00
C ALA A 17 44.55 43.25 -2.71
N GLY A 18 45.43 42.36 -2.26
CA GLY A 18 46.14 42.48 -0.99
C GLY A 18 45.30 42.06 0.21
N ALA A 19 45.83 42.27 1.41
CA ALA A 19 45.14 41.96 2.66
C ALA A 19 45.51 42.97 3.75
N VAL A 20 44.54 43.30 4.61
CA VAL A 20 44.73 44.13 5.80
C VAL A 20 44.20 43.36 6.99
N GLU A 21 45.07 43.02 7.93
CA GLU A 21 44.71 42.34 9.16
C GLU A 21 44.35 43.35 10.26
N SER A 22 43.51 42.95 11.21
CA SER A 22 43.06 43.79 12.35
C SER A 22 44.20 44.21 13.29
N ASN A 23 45.37 43.59 13.19
CA ASN A 23 46.59 43.92 13.92
C ASN A 23 47.41 45.06 13.27
N GLY A 24 46.93 45.63 12.15
CA GLY A 24 47.60 46.71 11.42
C GLY A 24 48.68 46.25 10.44
N LYS A 25 48.89 44.94 10.25
CA LYS A 25 49.76 44.41 9.19
C LYS A 25 49.03 44.38 7.85
N CYS A 26 49.71 44.85 6.81
CA CYS A 26 49.20 44.83 5.44
C CYS A 26 50.15 44.10 4.49
N TRP A 27 49.56 43.40 3.52
CA TRP A 27 50.26 42.66 2.48
C TRP A 27 49.75 43.14 1.12
N GLY A 28 50.62 43.67 0.27
CA GLY A 28 50.24 44.10 -1.06
C GLY A 28 50.23 42.93 -2.05
N ALA A 29 49.38 43.04 -3.06
CA ALA A 29 49.32 42.14 -4.20
C ALA A 29 49.48 42.94 -5.50
N PRO A 30 49.88 42.31 -6.62
CA PRO A 30 49.79 42.96 -7.91
C PRO A 30 48.32 43.21 -8.28
N TYR A 31 48.02 44.40 -8.80
CA TYR A 31 46.69 44.76 -9.30
C TYR A 31 46.84 45.52 -10.61
N SER A 32 45.87 45.36 -11.52
CA SER A 32 45.85 46.11 -12.78
C SER A 32 44.41 46.48 -13.14
N ASP A 33 44.22 47.72 -13.55
CA ASP A 33 42.96 48.26 -14.04
C ASP A 33 43.20 49.08 -15.32
N ALA A 34 42.17 49.80 -15.78
CA ALA A 34 42.26 50.63 -16.99
C ALA A 34 43.23 51.82 -16.88
N TYR A 35 43.70 52.15 -15.67
CA TYR A 35 44.56 53.30 -15.39
C TYR A 35 46.02 52.92 -15.14
N GLY A 36 46.32 51.64 -14.91
CA GLY A 36 47.69 51.16 -14.84
C GLY A 36 47.85 49.83 -14.11
N SER A 37 49.09 49.36 -14.08
CA SER A 37 49.50 48.17 -13.35
C SER A 37 50.35 48.55 -12.14
N TYR A 38 49.98 48.04 -10.98
CA TYR A 38 50.60 48.34 -9.71
C TYR A 38 51.17 47.06 -9.10
N VAL A 39 52.37 47.15 -8.52
CA VAL A 39 53.04 46.03 -7.85
C VAL A 39 53.02 46.31 -6.35
N ASN A 40 52.57 45.34 -5.56
CA ASN A 40 52.51 45.40 -4.09
C ASN A 40 51.59 46.49 -3.53
N VAL A 41 50.29 46.44 -3.88
CA VAL A 41 49.26 47.38 -3.40
C VAL A 41 48.13 46.67 -2.67
N VAL A 42 47.44 47.40 -1.80
CA VAL A 42 46.13 46.98 -1.23
C VAL A 42 45.05 47.80 -1.91
N VAL A 43 44.12 47.12 -2.56
CA VAL A 43 43.01 47.77 -3.29
C VAL A 43 41.73 47.54 -2.53
N HIS A 44 41.23 48.61 -1.93
CA HIS A 44 39.95 48.62 -1.24
C HIS A 44 38.88 49.17 -2.17
N ALA A 45 37.82 48.40 -2.39
CA ALA A 45 36.67 48.81 -3.19
C ALA A 45 35.43 48.88 -2.31
N ASN A 46 34.53 49.80 -2.63
CA ASN A 46 33.23 49.87 -2.01
C ASN A 46 32.19 49.43 -3.03
N ILE A 47 31.57 48.27 -2.82
CA ILE A 47 30.52 47.75 -3.69
C ILE A 47 29.20 48.32 -3.20
N GLU A 48 28.53 49.09 -4.03
CA GLU A 48 27.20 49.61 -3.75
C GLU A 48 26.15 48.61 -4.25
N ILE A 49 25.40 48.01 -3.32
CA ILE A 49 24.31 47.08 -3.65
C ILE A 49 22.99 47.82 -3.51
N GLU A 50 22.25 47.95 -4.61
CA GLU A 50 20.92 48.54 -4.63
C GLU A 50 19.86 47.45 -4.74
N LEU A 51 18.88 47.45 -3.84
CA LEU A 51 17.76 46.51 -3.86
C LEU A 51 16.46 47.28 -4.08
N HIS A 52 15.69 46.91 -5.11
CA HIS A 52 14.42 47.54 -5.45
C HIS A 52 13.24 46.58 -5.29
N ILE A 53 12.10 47.11 -4.86
CA ILE A 53 10.81 46.42 -4.97
C ILE A 53 9.93 47.19 -5.97
N SER A 54 9.34 46.46 -6.91
CA SER A 54 8.40 47.02 -7.88
C SER A 54 7.27 46.07 -8.19
N LEU A 55 6.13 46.64 -8.58
CA LEU A 55 5.00 45.89 -9.11
C LEU A 55 5.30 45.46 -10.56
N ALA A 56 4.87 44.26 -10.91
CA ALA A 56 4.96 43.67 -12.24
C ALA A 56 3.58 43.09 -12.61
N THR A 57 3.25 43.07 -13.89
CA THR A 57 2.01 42.46 -14.39
C THR A 57 2.31 41.08 -14.94
N PHE A 58 1.47 40.09 -14.68
CA PHE A 58 1.66 38.74 -15.22
C PHE A 58 0.39 38.24 -15.91
N ASN A 59 0.58 37.39 -16.91
CA ASN A 59 -0.47 36.69 -17.61
C ASN A 59 -0.38 35.19 -17.29
N PRO A 60 -1.28 34.65 -16.45
CA PRO A 60 -1.26 33.25 -16.03
C PRO A 60 -1.61 32.26 -17.14
N GLN A 61 -2.31 32.70 -18.20
CA GLN A 61 -2.69 31.81 -19.31
C GLN A 61 -1.50 31.49 -20.23
N LEU A 62 -0.56 32.45 -20.34
CA LEU A 62 0.60 32.34 -21.23
C LEU A 62 1.90 32.06 -20.47
N ASP A 63 1.86 31.98 -19.13
CA ASP A 63 3.03 31.84 -18.25
C ASP A 63 4.05 32.97 -18.41
N GLU A 64 3.56 34.20 -18.54
CA GLU A 64 4.39 35.39 -18.83
C GLU A 64 4.31 36.41 -17.71
N ILE A 65 5.43 37.01 -17.33
CA ILE A 65 5.50 38.18 -16.46
C ILE A 65 6.22 39.32 -17.16
N TYR A 66 5.65 40.51 -17.04
CA TYR A 66 6.14 41.77 -17.59
C TYR A 66 6.67 42.61 -16.43
N LEU A 67 7.99 42.75 -16.38
CA LEU A 67 8.67 43.60 -15.40
C LEU A 67 8.36 45.07 -15.70
N ARG A 68 8.53 45.95 -14.70
CA ARG A 68 8.25 47.40 -14.83
C ARG A 68 9.04 48.08 -15.97
N THR A 69 10.17 47.51 -16.35
CA THR A 69 11.05 47.96 -17.43
C THR A 69 10.59 47.50 -18.82
N GLY A 70 9.53 46.69 -18.89
CA GLY A 70 9.01 46.10 -20.12
C GLY A 70 9.65 44.75 -20.48
N THR A 71 10.59 44.24 -19.68
CA THR A 71 11.19 42.92 -19.92
C THR A 71 10.15 41.82 -19.70
N LYS A 72 10.03 40.94 -20.69
CA LYS A 72 9.15 39.77 -20.67
C LYS A 72 9.94 38.55 -20.18
N CYS A 73 9.41 37.86 -19.18
CA CYS A 73 10.02 36.67 -18.60
C CYS A 73 8.96 35.56 -18.41
N VAL A 74 9.41 34.33 -18.17
CA VAL A 74 8.55 33.19 -17.87
C VAL A 74 8.18 33.21 -16.38
N PHE A 75 6.89 33.26 -16.04
CA PHE A 75 6.44 33.42 -14.65
C PHE A 75 6.80 32.20 -13.77
N SER A 76 6.63 30.98 -14.28
CA SER A 76 6.94 29.73 -13.55
C SER A 76 8.42 29.58 -13.16
N ALA A 77 9.33 30.32 -13.79
CA ALA A 77 10.76 30.27 -13.48
C ALA A 77 11.10 30.91 -12.11
N GLY A 78 10.25 31.79 -11.58
CA GLY A 78 10.46 32.48 -10.29
C GLY A 78 11.65 33.47 -10.25
N LYS A 79 12.36 33.62 -11.37
CA LYS A 79 13.53 34.50 -11.52
C LYS A 79 13.71 34.93 -12.97
N CYS A 80 14.29 36.11 -13.17
CA CYS A 80 14.70 36.61 -14.48
C CYS A 80 15.80 37.67 -14.34
N PHE A 81 16.40 38.06 -15.47
CA PHE A 81 17.36 39.15 -15.53
C PHE A 81 16.72 40.37 -16.20
N ASP A 82 16.63 41.47 -15.47
CA ASP A 82 16.22 42.78 -15.97
C ASP A 82 17.48 43.51 -16.50
N PRO A 83 17.53 43.96 -17.76
CA PRO A 83 18.69 44.64 -18.31
C PRO A 83 19.07 45.95 -17.59
N ILE A 84 18.12 46.57 -16.90
CA ILE A 84 18.28 47.85 -16.21
C ILE A 84 18.51 47.61 -14.71
N ARG A 85 17.78 46.67 -14.10
CA ARG A 85 17.80 46.43 -12.64
C ARG A 85 18.54 45.17 -12.19
N GLY A 86 19.00 44.35 -13.14
CA GLY A 86 19.73 43.12 -12.86
C GLY A 86 18.84 41.95 -12.43
N PRO A 87 19.37 41.01 -11.63
CA PRO A 87 18.66 39.79 -11.21
C PRO A 87 17.38 40.12 -10.41
N THR A 88 16.25 39.60 -10.87
CA THR A 88 14.92 39.83 -10.31
C THR A 88 14.28 38.49 -9.95
N PHE A 89 13.54 38.45 -8.83
CA PHE A 89 12.95 37.23 -8.28
C PHE A 89 11.51 37.51 -7.82
N TRP A 90 10.65 36.50 -7.86
CA TRP A 90 9.26 36.57 -7.36
C TRP A 90 8.78 35.21 -6.87
N ASP A 91 7.70 35.21 -6.09
CA ASP A 91 7.08 34.00 -5.57
C ASP A 91 6.09 33.40 -6.58
N VAL A 92 6.34 32.15 -6.99
CA VAL A 92 5.54 31.41 -7.97
C VAL A 92 4.31 30.75 -7.31
N SER A 93 4.26 30.69 -5.98
CA SER A 93 3.15 30.08 -5.23
C SER A 93 1.84 30.88 -5.29
N LEU A 94 1.87 32.09 -5.86
CA LEU A 94 0.72 32.97 -6.09
C LEU A 94 -0.12 32.59 -7.33
N GLN A 95 0.00 31.37 -7.87
CA GLN A 95 -0.96 30.86 -8.87
C GLN A 95 -2.38 30.77 -8.26
N THR A 96 -3.10 31.87 -8.43
CA THR A 96 -4.57 32.09 -8.40
C THR A 96 -5.45 30.83 -8.36
N ASP A 97 -6.23 30.71 -7.27
CA ASP A 97 -7.64 30.32 -7.20
C ASP A 97 -8.13 29.28 -8.22
N LYS A 98 -7.65 28.05 -8.09
CA LYS A 98 -8.22 26.87 -8.76
C LYS A 98 -8.66 25.80 -7.78
N CYS A 99 -9.27 26.24 -6.69
CA CYS A 99 -10.00 25.41 -5.74
C CYS A 99 -11.41 25.03 -6.23
N SER A 100 -11.67 25.18 -7.53
CA SER A 100 -12.93 24.75 -8.13
C SER A 100 -12.93 23.23 -8.30
N ASN A 101 -14.10 22.61 -8.16
CA ASN A 101 -14.34 21.20 -8.46
C ASN A 101 -13.86 20.81 -9.87
N GLU A 102 -13.56 21.76 -10.77
CA GLU A 102 -13.03 21.51 -12.12
C GLU A 102 -11.62 20.93 -12.15
N PHE A 103 -10.81 21.18 -11.12
CA PHE A 103 -9.41 20.74 -11.08
C PHE A 103 -9.18 19.51 -10.21
N PHE A 104 -10.06 19.28 -9.22
CA PHE A 104 -9.96 18.16 -8.29
C PHE A 104 -11.30 17.46 -8.13
N THR A 105 -11.26 16.12 -8.10
CA THR A 105 -12.43 15.27 -7.85
C THR A 105 -12.16 14.36 -6.67
N VAL A 106 -13.11 14.28 -5.73
CA VAL A 106 -13.05 13.38 -4.58
C VAL A 106 -13.42 11.96 -5.02
N LEU A 107 -12.44 11.07 -5.07
CA LEU A 107 -12.65 9.67 -5.43
C LEU A 107 -13.20 8.86 -4.25
N TYR A 108 -12.65 9.08 -3.07
CA TYR A 108 -13.04 8.41 -1.84
C TYR A 108 -13.02 9.39 -0.67
N GLU A 109 -14.02 9.25 0.20
CA GLU A 109 -14.19 9.99 1.44
C GLU A 109 -14.71 8.98 2.47
N GLY A 110 -14.02 8.87 3.61
CA GLY A 110 -14.36 7.89 4.64
C GLY A 110 -13.14 7.29 5.36
N PRO A 111 -13.38 6.32 6.26
CA PRO A 111 -12.34 5.73 7.10
C PRO A 111 -11.35 4.89 6.27
N SER A 112 -10.06 5.01 6.60
CA SER A 112 -9.00 4.19 6.01
C SER A 112 -8.09 3.61 7.08
N HIS A 113 -7.45 2.48 6.76
CA HIS A 113 -6.45 1.87 7.63
C HIS A 113 -5.06 2.39 7.27
N ALA A 114 -4.48 3.21 8.15
CA ALA A 114 -3.11 3.67 8.03
C ALA A 114 -2.12 2.61 8.54
N LEU A 115 -1.30 2.08 7.63
CA LEU A 115 -0.16 1.21 7.91
C LEU A 115 1.09 2.10 8.01
N SER A 116 1.49 2.41 9.24
CA SER A 116 2.72 3.15 9.51
C SER A 116 3.82 2.20 9.99
N ASP A 117 5.05 2.43 9.53
CA ASP A 117 6.24 1.79 10.10
C ASP A 117 6.60 2.48 11.41
N PRO A 118 6.66 1.76 12.55
CA PRO A 118 7.06 2.31 13.84
C PRO A 118 8.41 3.04 13.80
N LEU A 119 9.32 2.59 12.92
CA LEU A 119 10.66 3.16 12.76
C LEU A 119 10.70 4.31 11.75
N ARG A 120 9.56 4.69 11.15
CA ARG A 120 9.41 5.73 10.11
C ARG A 120 10.38 5.58 8.94
N ARG A 121 10.81 4.35 8.61
CA ARG A 121 11.73 4.10 7.48
C ARG A 121 10.97 4.04 6.16
N SER A 122 9.68 3.71 6.20
CA SER A 122 8.80 3.72 5.04
C SER A 122 7.68 4.76 5.17
N PRO A 123 7.20 5.30 4.04
CA PRO A 123 6.05 6.19 4.02
C PRO A 123 4.79 5.47 4.54
N THR A 124 3.93 6.20 5.25
CA THR A 124 2.63 5.69 5.71
C THR A 124 1.78 5.27 4.51
N MET A 125 1.21 4.07 4.57
CA MET A 125 0.31 3.57 3.52
C MET A 125 -1.14 3.60 4.01
N TYR A 126 -2.05 4.11 3.20
CA TYR A 126 -3.48 4.16 3.49
C TYR A 126 -4.16 3.06 2.69
N LEU A 127 -4.81 2.14 3.40
CA LEU A 127 -5.53 1.01 2.82
C LEU A 127 -7.03 1.20 3.01
N VAL A 128 -7.77 1.20 1.90
CA VAL A 128 -9.24 1.22 1.88
C VAL A 128 -9.71 -0.11 1.29
N ASN A 129 -10.61 -0.79 1.99
CA ASN A 129 -11.20 -2.05 1.54
C ASN A 129 -12.68 -2.06 1.89
N THR A 130 -13.51 -1.62 0.96
CA THR A 130 -14.98 -1.61 1.06
C THR A 130 -15.58 -2.41 -0.10
N ASP A 131 -16.89 -2.64 -0.08
CA ASP A 131 -17.56 -3.44 -1.13
C ASP A 131 -17.54 -2.76 -2.51
N LYS A 132 -17.44 -1.42 -2.54
CA LYS A 132 -17.47 -0.63 -3.77
C LYS A 132 -16.09 -0.14 -4.19
N ILE A 133 -15.24 0.19 -3.22
CA ILE A 133 -13.95 0.83 -3.45
C ILE A 133 -12.87 0.09 -2.66
N ALA A 134 -11.79 -0.29 -3.35
CA ALA A 134 -10.63 -0.94 -2.75
C ALA A 134 -9.35 -0.41 -3.40
N PHE A 135 -8.47 0.20 -2.62
CA PHE A 135 -7.18 0.69 -3.08
C PHE A 135 -6.19 0.86 -1.92
N SER A 136 -4.91 0.95 -2.25
CA SER A 136 -3.85 1.33 -1.33
C SER A 136 -3.05 2.48 -1.92
N LEU A 137 -2.68 3.46 -1.10
CA LEU A 137 -1.87 4.60 -1.52
C LEU A 137 -0.79 4.93 -0.49
N LYS A 138 0.42 5.29 -0.95
CA LYS A 138 1.56 5.65 -0.08
C LYS A 138 1.67 7.17 0.03
N ALA A 139 1.73 7.69 1.26
CA ALA A 139 1.99 9.11 1.49
C ALA A 139 3.49 9.42 1.43
N LEU A 140 3.98 9.87 0.28
CA LEU A 140 5.41 10.06 0.04
C LEU A 140 5.96 11.36 0.64
N LYS A 141 5.35 12.50 0.30
CA LYS A 141 5.77 13.81 0.78
C LYS A 141 4.57 14.70 1.08
N LYS A 142 4.74 15.56 2.08
CA LYS A 142 3.81 16.65 2.35
C LYS A 142 3.85 17.65 1.19
N THR A 143 2.67 18.02 0.72
CA THR A 143 2.45 19.00 -0.34
C THR A 143 1.24 19.85 0.04
N ARG A 144 0.96 20.87 -0.75
CA ARG A 144 -0.22 21.71 -0.57
C ARG A 144 -1.08 21.63 -1.82
N VAL A 145 -2.35 21.28 -1.65
CA VAL A 145 -3.35 21.23 -2.73
C VAL A 145 -4.42 22.23 -2.37
N CYS A 146 -4.59 23.30 -3.16
CA CYS A 146 -5.62 24.32 -2.91
C CYS A 146 -5.52 24.90 -1.48
N HIS A 147 -4.31 25.30 -1.05
CA HIS A 147 -4.04 25.79 0.31
C HIS A 147 -4.23 24.79 1.46
N TYR A 148 -4.76 23.59 1.22
CA TYR A 148 -4.85 22.52 2.21
C TYR A 148 -3.60 21.64 2.21
N ASP A 149 -3.20 21.21 3.40
CA ASP A 149 -2.10 20.26 3.55
C ASP A 149 -2.55 18.88 3.05
N ALA A 150 -1.75 18.29 2.18
CA ALA A 150 -2.02 17.02 1.55
C ALA A 150 -0.73 16.20 1.43
N PHE A 151 -0.87 14.91 1.13
CA PHE A 151 0.25 14.06 0.78
C PHE A 151 0.23 13.76 -0.71
N GLN A 152 1.37 13.98 -1.36
CA GLN A 152 1.59 13.45 -2.70
C GLN A 152 1.83 11.95 -2.61
N THR A 153 1.17 11.21 -3.51
CA THR A 153 1.30 9.76 -3.59
C THR A 153 2.31 9.31 -4.65
N GLU A 154 2.54 8.01 -4.74
CA GLU A 154 3.29 7.36 -5.83
C GLU A 154 2.70 7.64 -7.21
N HIS A 155 1.42 8.01 -7.28
CA HIS A 155 0.77 8.45 -8.50
C HIS A 155 0.60 9.98 -8.48
N ALA A 156 1.27 10.69 -9.39
CA ALA A 156 1.34 12.16 -9.40
C ALA A 156 -0.03 12.89 -9.49
N LYS A 157 -1.10 12.20 -9.89
CA LYS A 157 -2.47 12.74 -10.00
C LYS A 157 -3.34 12.49 -8.76
N PHE A 158 -2.85 11.71 -7.79
CA PHE A 158 -3.62 11.30 -6.62
C PHE A 158 -2.97 11.89 -5.38
N PHE A 159 -3.81 12.51 -4.56
CA PHE A 159 -3.43 13.17 -3.32
C PHE A 159 -4.28 12.64 -2.18
N ILE A 160 -3.67 12.52 -1.00
CA ILE A 160 -4.37 12.12 0.22
C ILE A 160 -4.50 13.35 1.09
N LEU A 161 -5.72 13.67 1.49
CA LEU A 161 -6.01 14.67 2.51
C LEU A 161 -6.52 13.92 3.74
N GLU A 162 -5.87 14.16 4.88
CA GLU A 162 -6.37 13.67 6.16
C GLU A 162 -7.46 14.63 6.66
N GLU A 163 -8.42 14.08 7.40
CA GLU A 163 -9.49 14.88 8.00
C GLU A 163 -8.91 15.95 8.93
N SER A 164 -9.41 17.19 8.76
CA SER A 164 -9.08 18.32 9.64
C SER A 164 -10.24 18.60 10.61
N GLU A 165 -10.03 19.45 11.61
CA GLU A 165 -11.09 19.85 12.56
C GLU A 165 -12.30 20.57 11.90
N TYR A 166 -12.19 20.98 10.63
CA TYR A 166 -13.18 21.80 9.92
C TYR A 166 -13.70 21.14 8.62
N GLU A 167 -14.14 19.89 8.71
CA GLU A 167 -14.71 19.08 7.60
C GLU A 167 -13.75 18.91 6.39
N TYR A 168 -14.18 18.13 5.38
CA TYR A 168 -13.43 17.96 4.14
C TYR A 168 -13.61 19.18 3.22
N PRO A 169 -12.51 19.76 2.70
CA PRO A 169 -12.58 20.99 1.90
C PRO A 169 -13.16 20.80 0.50
N PHE A 170 -13.21 19.56 0.02
CA PHE A 170 -13.77 19.20 -1.28
C PHE A 170 -15.03 18.36 -1.08
N GLN A 171 -16.10 18.74 -1.77
CA GLN A 171 -17.32 17.94 -1.76
C GLN A 171 -17.29 16.88 -2.86
N LYS A 172 -17.73 15.67 -2.52
CA LYS A 172 -17.90 14.59 -3.51
C LYS A 172 -19.06 14.90 -4.46
N THR A 173 -18.75 15.43 -5.64
CA THR A 173 -19.76 15.65 -6.69
C THR A 173 -20.05 14.38 -7.48
N SER A 174 -21.26 13.83 -7.33
CA SER A 174 -21.78 12.64 -8.03
C SER A 174 -21.75 12.75 -9.57
N ASN A 175 -21.87 13.94 -10.13
CA ASN A 175 -22.07 14.16 -11.58
C ASN A 175 -20.78 14.47 -12.37
N LYS A 176 -19.59 14.45 -11.75
CA LYS A 176 -18.35 14.71 -12.49
C LYS A 176 -17.78 13.43 -13.08
N GLN A 177 -17.69 13.41 -14.40
CA GLN A 177 -17.06 12.32 -15.15
C GLN A 177 -15.60 12.20 -14.75
N VAL A 178 -15.32 11.19 -13.93
CA VAL A 178 -13.95 10.76 -13.65
C VAL A 178 -13.39 10.19 -14.95
N SER A 179 -12.33 10.80 -15.50
CA SER A 179 -11.57 10.16 -16.58
C SER A 179 -10.84 8.96 -15.97
N ALA A 180 -11.53 7.82 -15.91
CA ALA A 180 -10.97 6.58 -15.42
C ALA A 180 -9.92 6.08 -16.43
N ASP A 181 -8.67 6.47 -16.22
CA ASP A 181 -7.55 5.91 -16.96
C ASP A 181 -7.38 4.44 -16.54
N LEU A 182 -7.65 3.53 -17.48
CA LEU A 182 -7.62 2.08 -17.27
C LEU A 182 -6.27 1.61 -16.72
N LEU A 183 -5.16 2.25 -17.14
CA LEU A 183 -3.83 1.93 -16.63
C LEU A 183 -3.69 2.28 -15.16
N ASN A 184 -4.24 3.43 -14.74
CA ASN A 184 -4.26 3.80 -13.33
C ASN A 184 -5.10 2.81 -12.53
N TYR A 185 -6.31 2.46 -13.01
CA TYR A 185 -7.15 1.46 -12.34
C TYR A 185 -6.43 0.12 -12.10
N LEU A 186 -5.72 -0.39 -13.12
CA LEU A 186 -4.94 -1.62 -12.99
C LEU A 186 -3.79 -1.47 -12.00
N ASN A 187 -3.03 -0.36 -12.09
CA ASN A 187 -1.92 -0.09 -11.17
C ASN A 187 -2.39 -0.03 -9.71
N PHE A 188 -3.54 0.60 -9.44
CA PHE A 188 -4.14 0.62 -8.11
C PHE A 188 -4.51 -0.77 -7.60
N LYS A 189 -5.06 -1.63 -8.45
CA LYS A 189 -5.37 -3.01 -8.08
C LYS A 189 -4.11 -3.79 -7.75
N PHE A 190 -3.06 -3.69 -8.57
CA PHE A 190 -1.79 -4.36 -8.28
C PHE A 190 -1.17 -3.87 -6.98
N SER A 191 -1.12 -2.56 -6.75
CA SER A 191 -0.59 -1.99 -5.51
C SER A 191 -1.39 -2.44 -4.29
N PHE A 192 -2.72 -2.51 -4.40
CA PHE A 192 -3.59 -3.00 -3.31
C PHE A 192 -3.28 -4.45 -2.97
N ILE A 193 -3.14 -5.32 -3.98
CA ILE A 193 -2.83 -6.74 -3.80
C ILE A 193 -1.47 -6.91 -3.12
N GLU A 194 -0.44 -6.25 -3.63
CA GLU A 194 0.90 -6.30 -3.05
C GLU A 194 0.89 -5.87 -1.58
N THR A 195 0.24 -4.75 -1.29
CA THR A 195 0.15 -4.20 0.08
C THR A 195 -0.62 -5.15 1.00
N HIS A 196 -1.74 -5.70 0.53
CA HIS A 196 -2.55 -6.62 1.31
C HIS A 196 -1.78 -7.91 1.63
N ILE A 197 -1.17 -8.54 0.62
CA ILE A 197 -0.37 -9.76 0.80
C ILE A 197 0.81 -9.50 1.73
N SER A 198 1.56 -8.42 1.51
CA SER A 198 2.70 -8.06 2.35
C SER A 198 2.29 -7.87 3.81
N ASN A 199 1.17 -7.20 4.07
CA ASN A 199 0.68 -7.00 5.43
C ASN A 199 0.20 -8.32 6.08
N SER A 200 -0.49 -9.17 5.33
CA SER A 200 -0.95 -10.48 5.81
C SER A 200 0.23 -11.40 6.14
N LEU A 201 1.27 -11.42 5.29
CA LEU A 201 2.49 -12.18 5.55
C LEU A 201 3.24 -11.66 6.77
N ARG A 202 3.35 -10.33 6.94
CA ARG A 202 3.99 -9.75 8.12
C ARG A 202 3.26 -10.12 9.41
N LYS A 203 1.92 -10.01 9.44
CA LYS A 203 1.11 -10.41 10.59
C LYS A 203 1.26 -11.90 10.92
N LEU A 204 1.28 -12.76 9.90
CA LEU A 204 1.51 -14.18 10.07
C LEU A 204 2.90 -14.45 10.67
N HIS A 205 3.93 -13.77 10.17
CA HIS A 205 5.28 -13.90 10.68
C HIS A 205 5.40 -13.49 12.16
N GLU A 206 4.85 -12.33 12.53
CA GLU A 206 4.80 -11.86 13.92
C GLU A 206 4.05 -12.86 14.84
N THR A 207 2.93 -13.39 14.36
CA THR A 207 2.13 -14.38 15.08
C THR A 207 2.90 -15.70 15.26
N LEU A 208 3.59 -16.17 14.22
CA LEU A 208 4.37 -17.40 14.25
C LEU A 208 5.56 -17.29 15.21
N LEU A 209 6.27 -16.16 15.20
CA LEU A 209 7.36 -15.90 16.14
C LEU A 209 6.86 -15.89 17.59
N SER A 210 5.73 -15.22 17.86
CA SER A 210 5.12 -15.20 19.19
C SER A 210 4.69 -16.60 19.64
N ALA A 211 4.08 -17.37 18.74
CA ALA A 211 3.66 -18.75 19.03
C ALA A 211 4.87 -19.66 19.30
N SER A 212 5.95 -19.55 18.53
CA SER A 212 7.20 -20.28 18.75
C SER A 212 7.78 -19.97 20.13
N CYS A 213 7.92 -18.68 20.47
CA CYS A 213 8.45 -18.27 21.76
C CYS A 213 7.62 -18.80 22.94
N ARG A 214 6.28 -18.81 22.81
CA ARG A 214 5.39 -19.36 23.84
C ARG A 214 5.56 -20.88 23.97
N LEU A 215 5.68 -21.59 22.85
CA LEU A 215 5.89 -23.03 22.83
C LEU A 215 7.25 -23.39 23.43
N ASP A 216 8.32 -22.67 23.07
CA ASP A 216 9.65 -22.86 23.65
C ASP A 216 9.63 -22.67 25.17
N ARG A 217 8.91 -21.65 25.64
CA ARG A 217 8.72 -21.44 27.08
C ARG A 217 8.00 -22.62 27.76
N GLN A 218 6.91 -23.11 27.17
CA GLN A 218 6.18 -24.26 27.71
C GLN A 218 7.03 -25.54 27.71
N ILE A 219 7.85 -25.74 26.67
CA ILE A 219 8.81 -26.85 26.62
C ILE A 219 9.84 -26.72 27.74
N LEU A 220 10.42 -25.53 27.95
CA LEU A 220 11.40 -25.30 29.02
C LEU A 220 10.79 -25.51 30.41
N GLU A 221 9.56 -25.02 30.64
CA GLU A 221 8.84 -25.26 31.90
C GLU A 221 8.57 -26.76 32.12
N HIS A 222 8.22 -27.49 31.06
CA HIS A 222 8.06 -28.95 31.11
C HIS A 222 9.38 -29.68 31.36
N GLU A 223 10.47 -29.30 30.68
CA GLU A 223 11.81 -29.84 30.89
C GLU A 223 12.29 -29.64 32.33
N LEU A 224 12.06 -28.47 32.92
CA LEU A 224 12.39 -28.20 34.33
C LEU A 224 11.56 -29.06 35.29
N SER A 225 10.26 -29.21 35.02
CA SER A 225 9.41 -30.12 35.80
C SER A 225 9.89 -31.57 35.71
N LEU A 226 10.28 -32.03 34.51
CA LEU A 226 10.89 -33.34 34.32
C LEU A 226 12.22 -33.47 35.06
N ALA A 227 13.04 -32.42 35.10
CA ALA A 227 14.32 -32.47 35.81
C ALA A 227 14.15 -32.71 37.32
N ILE A 228 13.08 -32.20 37.92
CA ILE A 228 12.77 -32.39 39.34
C ILE A 228 12.09 -33.75 39.58
N THR A 229 11.09 -34.09 38.76
CA THR A 229 10.26 -35.29 38.97
C THR A 229 10.91 -36.58 38.46
N ASN A 230 11.69 -36.50 37.39
CA ASN A 230 12.39 -37.63 36.76
C ASN A 230 13.74 -37.18 36.16
N PRO A 231 14.77 -37.01 37.01
CA PRO A 231 16.10 -36.56 36.59
C PRO A 231 16.75 -37.45 35.52
N GLU A 232 16.42 -38.75 35.53
CA GLU A 232 16.94 -39.70 34.54
C GLU A 232 16.38 -39.42 33.13
N THR A 233 15.08 -39.15 33.02
CA THR A 233 14.46 -38.83 31.73
C THR A 233 14.96 -37.49 31.22
N PHE A 234 15.07 -36.50 32.11
CA PHE A 234 15.67 -35.21 31.78
C PHE A 234 17.11 -35.36 31.27
N SER A 235 17.96 -36.12 31.95
CA SER A 235 19.36 -36.29 31.52
C SER A 235 19.48 -37.02 30.19
N PHE A 236 18.62 -38.00 29.92
CA PHE A 236 18.56 -38.67 28.62
C PHE A 236 18.20 -37.69 27.50
N LEU A 237 17.17 -36.86 27.70
CA LEU A 237 16.70 -35.90 26.70
C LEU A 237 17.73 -34.78 26.49
N LYS A 238 18.18 -34.14 27.57
CA LYS A 238 19.11 -33.00 27.46
C LYS A 238 20.54 -33.40 27.09
N GLY A 239 20.99 -34.58 27.51
CA GLY A 239 22.30 -35.12 27.15
C GLY A 239 22.39 -35.65 25.72
N GLY A 240 21.25 -35.83 25.04
CA GLY A 240 21.20 -36.39 23.69
C GLY A 240 21.36 -37.91 23.64
N GLY A 241 21.01 -38.62 24.72
CA GLY A 241 20.98 -40.08 24.76
C GLY A 241 21.47 -40.70 26.08
N SER A 242 21.89 -41.95 26.00
CA SER A 242 22.45 -42.70 27.13
C SER A 242 23.83 -42.18 27.54
N GLY A 243 24.25 -42.49 28.77
CA GLY A 243 25.54 -42.06 29.33
C GLY A 243 25.51 -40.71 30.03
N TYR A 244 24.35 -40.09 30.20
CA TYR A 244 24.18 -38.88 30.99
C TYR A 244 23.33 -39.14 32.23
N TYR A 245 23.77 -38.59 33.36
CA TYR A 245 22.99 -38.55 34.59
C TYR A 245 22.89 -37.12 35.08
N SER A 246 21.83 -36.82 35.82
CA SER A 246 21.64 -35.51 36.43
C SER A 246 21.54 -35.58 37.95
N VAL A 247 22.03 -34.54 38.62
CA VAL A 247 21.92 -34.36 40.07
C VAL A 247 21.27 -33.03 40.34
N VAL A 248 20.12 -33.05 41.01
CA VAL A 248 19.43 -31.85 41.47
C VAL A 248 20.04 -31.40 42.78
N SER A 249 20.44 -30.13 42.87
CA SER A 249 21.01 -29.52 44.06
C SER A 249 20.41 -28.13 44.25
N GLY A 250 19.45 -28.02 45.16
CA GLY A 250 18.63 -26.81 45.30
C GLY A 250 17.87 -26.51 44.00
N GLU A 251 18.01 -25.29 43.50
CA GLU A 251 17.38 -24.83 42.25
C GLU A 251 18.21 -25.14 40.99
N VAL A 252 19.34 -25.83 41.12
CA VAL A 252 20.27 -26.12 40.01
C VAL A 252 20.29 -27.62 39.71
N ILE A 253 20.36 -27.97 38.43
CA ILE A 253 20.55 -29.35 37.97
C ILE A 253 21.93 -29.47 37.30
N TYR A 254 22.77 -30.35 37.83
CA TYR A 254 24.05 -30.68 37.21
C TYR A 254 23.86 -31.83 36.23
N LEU A 255 24.19 -31.62 34.96
CA LEU A 255 24.21 -32.65 33.93
C LEU A 255 25.62 -33.19 33.76
N LEU A 256 25.81 -34.49 33.96
CA LEU A 256 27.11 -35.14 34.03
C LEU A 256 27.20 -36.27 33.00
N LYS A 257 28.29 -36.31 32.23
CA LYS A 257 28.57 -37.36 31.24
C LYS A 257 29.42 -38.46 31.86
N CYS A 258 28.95 -39.69 31.78
CA CYS A 258 29.66 -40.88 32.27
C CYS A 258 30.62 -41.44 31.23
N THR A 259 31.69 -42.07 31.72
CA THR A 259 32.59 -42.88 30.90
C THR A 259 31.98 -44.25 30.62
N PRO A 260 31.93 -44.71 29.36
CA PRO A 260 31.38 -46.02 29.03
C PRO A 260 32.28 -47.14 29.57
N VAL A 261 31.66 -48.19 30.12
CA VAL A 261 32.35 -49.39 30.62
C VAL A 261 31.66 -50.65 30.11
N PRO A 262 32.42 -51.71 29.76
CA PRO A 262 31.84 -52.98 29.34
C PRO A 262 31.25 -53.72 30.54
N VAL A 263 30.11 -54.36 30.34
CA VAL A 263 29.42 -55.18 31.35
C VAL A 263 28.86 -56.45 30.72
N GLN A 264 28.59 -57.46 31.53
CA GLN A 264 28.01 -58.72 31.09
C GLN A 264 26.59 -58.87 31.63
N LEU A 265 25.65 -59.32 30.82
CA LEU A 265 24.28 -59.59 31.28
C LEU A 265 24.27 -60.70 32.33
N ARG A 266 23.43 -60.53 33.34
CA ARG A 266 23.28 -61.49 34.44
C ARG A 266 21.88 -62.05 34.45
N SER A 267 21.75 -63.37 34.56
CA SER A 267 20.45 -64.00 34.81
C SER A 267 20.04 -63.85 36.27
N THR A 268 18.77 -63.59 36.52
CA THR A 268 18.20 -63.45 37.86
C THR A 268 16.97 -64.33 38.03
N VAL A 269 16.62 -64.64 39.28
CA VAL A 269 15.38 -65.37 39.62
C VAL A 269 14.19 -64.40 39.69
N TYR A 270 14.45 -63.16 40.09
CA TYR A 270 13.46 -62.09 40.17
C TYR A 270 13.55 -61.15 38.97
N CYS A 271 12.44 -60.47 38.65
CA CYS A 271 12.40 -59.44 37.63
C CYS A 271 12.71 -58.07 38.24
N TYR A 272 13.36 -57.23 37.45
CA TYR A 272 13.79 -55.90 37.86
C TYR A 272 13.40 -54.86 36.81
N ASN A 273 13.18 -53.61 37.25
CA ASN A 273 12.97 -52.47 36.36
C ASN A 273 14.27 -52.04 35.65
N GLU A 274 15.41 -52.38 36.25
CA GLU A 274 16.74 -52.16 35.71
C GLU A 274 17.32 -53.46 35.12
N ILE A 275 18.31 -53.34 34.24
CA ILE A 275 18.93 -54.47 33.56
C ILE A 275 20.02 -55.06 34.47
N PRO A 276 19.88 -56.31 34.96
CA PRO A 276 20.89 -56.93 35.81
C PRO A 276 22.17 -57.25 35.03
N VAL A 277 23.32 -56.84 35.56
CA VAL A 277 24.63 -57.03 34.92
C VAL A 277 25.74 -57.37 35.92
N TYR A 278 26.84 -57.92 35.43
CA TYR A 278 28.12 -57.98 36.13
C TYR A 278 29.05 -56.89 35.64
N TYR A 279 29.62 -56.14 36.58
CA TYR A 279 30.70 -55.19 36.36
C TYR A 279 31.82 -55.49 37.34
N GLN A 280 33.03 -55.78 36.83
CA GLN A 280 34.18 -56.17 37.66
C GLN A 280 33.86 -57.30 38.66
N ASN A 281 33.18 -58.36 38.19
CA ASN A 281 32.69 -59.49 39.00
C ASN A 281 31.72 -59.11 40.15
N SER A 282 31.27 -57.87 40.21
CA SER A 282 30.25 -57.40 41.14
C SER A 282 28.89 -57.34 40.46
N SER A 283 27.85 -57.80 41.16
CA SER A 283 26.47 -57.68 40.70
C SER A 283 26.02 -56.23 40.75
N LYS A 284 25.63 -55.68 39.60
CA LYS A 284 25.13 -54.30 39.43
C LYS A 284 23.88 -54.30 38.55
N PHE A 285 23.29 -53.13 38.39
CA PHE A 285 22.12 -52.90 37.56
C PHE A 285 22.36 -51.71 36.64
N LEU A 286 21.88 -51.80 35.40
CA LEU A 286 21.89 -50.68 34.45
C LEU A 286 20.51 -50.07 34.37
N THR A 287 20.43 -48.76 34.46
CA THR A 287 19.17 -48.05 34.20
C THR A 287 18.72 -48.24 32.74
N PRO A 288 17.41 -48.39 32.48
CA PRO A 288 16.90 -48.81 31.18
C PRO A 288 17.10 -47.77 30.08
N ARG A 289 16.96 -46.48 30.39
CA ARG A 289 17.12 -45.40 29.39
C ARG A 289 18.53 -44.86 29.36
N THR A 290 19.06 -44.43 30.50
CA THR A 290 20.35 -43.75 30.56
C THR A 290 21.55 -44.68 30.57
N ARG A 291 21.38 -45.98 30.85
CA ARG A 291 22.48 -46.98 30.93
C ARG A 291 23.55 -46.62 31.94
N ILE A 292 23.13 -46.06 33.07
CA ILE A 292 24.00 -45.74 34.20
C ILE A 292 24.00 -46.92 35.17
N LEU A 293 25.20 -47.26 35.66
CA LEU A 293 25.37 -48.34 36.64
C LEU A 293 24.88 -47.92 38.02
N LYS A 294 24.01 -48.75 38.60
CA LYS A 294 23.49 -48.66 39.96
C LYS A 294 23.86 -49.92 40.74
N SER A 295 24.01 -49.76 42.04
CA SER A 295 24.32 -50.86 42.96
C SER A 295 23.11 -51.72 43.29
N THR A 296 21.91 -51.14 43.23
CA THR A 296 20.64 -51.76 43.61
C THR A 296 19.65 -51.66 42.46
N GLY A 297 18.77 -52.67 42.36
CA GLY A 297 17.70 -52.73 41.39
C GLY A 297 16.34 -52.79 42.09
N THR A 298 15.32 -52.30 41.41
CA THR A 298 13.94 -52.27 41.88
C THR A 298 13.25 -53.56 41.46
N ILE A 299 12.84 -54.38 42.43
CA ILE A 299 12.15 -55.66 42.18
C ILE A 299 10.73 -55.37 41.68
N GLN A 300 10.29 -56.09 40.65
CA GLN A 300 8.92 -56.10 40.15
C GLN A 300 8.43 -57.54 39.91
N ASP A 301 7.11 -57.73 39.94
CA ASP A 301 6.48 -58.99 39.58
C ASP A 301 6.75 -59.40 38.13
N CYS A 302 7.14 -60.66 37.95
CA CYS A 302 7.37 -61.26 36.64
C CYS A 302 6.04 -61.59 35.95
N SER A 303 5.46 -60.62 35.24
CA SER A 303 4.24 -60.80 34.45
C SER A 303 4.55 -61.17 33.00
N ASN A 304 3.95 -62.26 32.49
CA ASN A 304 4.03 -62.61 31.07
C ASN A 304 3.16 -61.70 30.18
N GLN A 305 2.13 -61.07 30.75
CA GLN A 305 1.22 -60.17 30.01
C GLN A 305 1.81 -58.78 29.84
N THR A 306 2.53 -58.32 30.86
CA THR A 306 3.14 -56.99 30.95
C THR A 306 4.63 -57.10 31.34
N PRO A 307 5.45 -57.80 30.54
CA PRO A 307 6.85 -57.98 30.87
C PRO A 307 7.60 -56.66 30.79
N VAL A 308 8.61 -56.48 31.65
CA VAL A 308 9.53 -55.36 31.54
C VAL A 308 10.34 -55.55 30.25
N LYS A 309 10.33 -54.56 29.37
CA LYS A 309 11.02 -54.61 28.08
C LYS A 309 12.19 -53.65 28.04
N PHE A 310 13.28 -54.09 27.46
CA PHE A 310 14.48 -53.30 27.25
C PHE A 310 14.91 -53.37 25.79
N GLN A 311 15.47 -52.27 25.30
CA GLN A 311 16.17 -52.29 24.02
C GLN A 311 17.66 -52.56 24.27
N ILE A 312 18.20 -53.67 23.80
CA ILE A 312 19.61 -54.04 23.94
C ILE A 312 20.18 -54.28 22.55
N ASN A 313 21.24 -53.56 22.18
CA ASN A 313 21.86 -53.64 20.85
C ASN A 313 20.87 -53.49 19.68
N GLY A 314 19.86 -52.62 19.84
CA GLY A 314 18.81 -52.39 18.84
C GLY A 314 17.66 -53.41 18.85
N VAL A 315 17.78 -54.52 19.57
CA VAL A 315 16.75 -55.55 19.70
C VAL A 315 15.94 -55.33 20.97
N TRP A 316 14.63 -55.52 20.89
CA TRP A 316 13.76 -55.48 22.06
C TRP A 316 13.74 -56.86 22.71
N VAL A 317 14.03 -56.89 24.01
CA VAL A 317 13.97 -58.08 24.83
C VAL A 317 13.00 -57.88 25.99
N ALA A 318 12.27 -58.92 26.36
CA ALA A 318 11.42 -58.99 27.54
C ALA A 318 12.15 -59.73 28.66
N ALA A 319 12.07 -59.20 29.87
CA ALA A 319 12.60 -59.81 31.08
C ALA A 319 11.49 -60.54 31.84
N THR A 320 11.42 -61.86 31.68
CA THR A 320 10.53 -62.75 32.43
C THR A 320 11.33 -63.93 32.96
N PRO A 321 11.69 -63.90 34.24
CA PRO A 321 13.07 -63.80 34.79
C PRO A 321 14.28 -63.87 33.83
N HIS A 322 14.19 -64.64 32.74
CA HIS A 322 15.17 -64.70 31.67
C HIS A 322 14.84 -63.71 30.56
N MET A 323 15.88 -63.24 29.86
CA MET A 323 15.74 -62.34 28.73
C MET A 323 15.32 -63.14 27.49
N THR A 324 14.21 -62.76 26.87
CA THR A 324 13.69 -63.36 25.64
C THR A 324 13.38 -62.28 24.61
N ASP A 325 13.40 -62.61 23.32
CA ASP A 325 13.10 -61.63 22.27
C ASP A 325 11.64 -61.14 22.37
N ALA A 326 11.45 -59.85 22.14
CA ALA A 326 10.15 -59.20 22.24
C ALA A 326 9.86 -58.30 21.03
N LYS A 327 8.57 -58.15 20.73
CA LYS A 327 8.11 -57.18 19.72
C LYS A 327 8.34 -55.75 20.20
N SER A 328 8.81 -54.89 19.28
CA SER A 328 8.97 -53.46 19.50
C SER A 328 7.65 -52.76 19.87
N PRO A 329 7.67 -51.73 20.72
CA PRO A 329 6.50 -50.90 21.01
C PRO A 329 5.98 -50.16 19.76
N ASN A 330 4.70 -49.78 19.77
CA ASN A 330 4.14 -48.87 18.78
C ASN A 330 4.69 -47.45 19.01
N LEU A 331 4.93 -46.73 17.92
CA LEU A 331 5.36 -45.33 17.97
C LEU A 331 4.13 -44.43 18.19
N LEU A 332 4.29 -43.38 18.99
CA LEU A 332 3.28 -42.34 19.16
C LEU A 332 3.39 -41.35 17.98
N GLU A 333 2.26 -40.98 17.41
CA GLU A 333 2.17 -39.96 16.36
C GLU A 333 1.79 -38.60 16.97
N ALA A 334 2.44 -37.53 16.53
CA ALA A 334 2.11 -36.17 16.94
C ALA A 334 1.00 -35.58 16.05
N SER A 335 0.03 -34.90 16.64
CA SER A 335 -0.98 -34.13 15.89
C SER A 335 -0.44 -32.76 15.47
N PRO A 336 -0.69 -32.30 14.24
CA PRO A 336 -0.22 -30.99 13.78
C PRO A 336 -0.97 -29.85 14.49
N PHE A 337 -0.22 -28.80 14.86
CA PHE A 337 -0.66 -27.74 15.78
C PHE A 337 -1.27 -26.50 15.09
N ILE A 338 -1.19 -26.37 13.76
CA ILE A 338 -1.48 -25.08 13.11
C ILE A 338 -2.85 -25.09 12.43
N ASP A 339 -3.80 -24.36 13.02
CA ASP A 339 -5.06 -23.92 12.41
C ASP A 339 -4.90 -22.48 11.90
N TRP A 340 -4.25 -22.33 10.75
CA TRP A 340 -4.17 -21.06 10.04
C TRP A 340 -4.90 -21.17 8.72
N THR A 341 -5.75 -20.17 8.43
CA THR A 341 -6.48 -20.08 7.17
C THR A 341 -6.14 -18.77 6.46
N TYR A 342 -5.85 -18.87 5.15
CA TYR A 342 -5.62 -17.70 4.31
C TYR A 342 -6.96 -16.99 4.05
N GLU A 343 -7.06 -15.73 4.48
CA GLU A 343 -8.19 -14.88 4.10
C GLU A 343 -7.92 -14.20 2.75
N SER A 344 -8.63 -14.66 1.72
CA SER A 344 -8.56 -14.04 0.39
C SER A 344 -9.21 -12.64 0.40
N PRO A 345 -8.70 -11.66 -0.37
CA PRO A 345 -9.31 -10.33 -0.47
C PRO A 345 -10.68 -10.43 -1.18
N LYS A 346 -11.77 -10.43 -0.39
CA LYS A 346 -13.15 -10.68 -0.86
C LYS A 346 -13.61 -9.73 -1.98
N ASN A 347 -13.14 -8.48 -1.98
CA ASN A 347 -13.66 -7.43 -2.85
C ASN A 347 -12.78 -7.15 -4.09
N MET A 348 -11.77 -7.99 -4.37
CA MET A 348 -10.79 -7.79 -5.45
C MET A 348 -11.42 -7.73 -6.87
N PHE A 349 -12.43 -8.56 -7.13
CA PHE A 349 -13.02 -8.70 -8.46
C PHE A 349 -13.98 -7.56 -8.79
N HIS A 350 -14.65 -6.99 -7.79
CA HIS A 350 -15.74 -6.04 -7.98
C HIS A 350 -15.40 -4.60 -7.58
N ALA A 351 -14.36 -4.37 -6.77
CA ALA A 351 -13.97 -3.04 -6.28
C ALA A 351 -12.57 -2.62 -6.77
N GLY A 352 -12.39 -1.31 -6.96
CA GLY A 352 -11.11 -0.67 -7.31
C GLY A 352 -11.13 0.81 -6.88
N ILE A 353 -10.19 1.62 -7.37
CA ILE A 353 -10.20 3.07 -7.07
C ILE A 353 -11.37 3.81 -7.72
N PHE A 354 -11.88 3.28 -8.84
CA PHE A 354 -13.07 3.75 -9.53
C PHE A 354 -14.20 2.75 -9.31
N THR A 355 -15.44 3.23 -9.20
CA THR A 355 -16.60 2.34 -9.07
C THR A 355 -16.92 1.68 -10.42
N GLN A 356 -17.79 0.66 -10.39
CA GLN A 356 -18.22 0.01 -11.62
C GLN A 356 -18.95 0.98 -12.56
N GLU A 357 -19.71 1.91 -12.01
CA GLU A 357 -20.41 2.95 -12.76
C GLU A 357 -19.43 3.90 -13.46
N ASP A 358 -18.35 4.30 -12.78
CA ASP A 358 -17.30 5.15 -13.36
C ASP A 358 -16.62 4.46 -14.56
N VAL A 359 -16.30 3.17 -14.41
CA VAL A 359 -15.67 2.36 -15.46
C VAL A 359 -16.61 2.20 -16.66
N GLN A 360 -17.89 1.92 -16.43
CA GLN A 360 -18.88 1.80 -17.50
C GLN A 360 -19.12 3.13 -18.21
N ALA A 361 -19.19 4.24 -17.47
CA ALA A 361 -19.34 5.58 -18.06
C ALA A 361 -18.14 5.92 -18.94
N PHE A 362 -16.92 5.57 -18.52
CA PHE A 362 -15.72 5.73 -19.33
C PHE A 362 -15.75 4.85 -20.59
N GLN A 363 -16.10 3.56 -20.46
CA GLN A 363 -16.21 2.63 -21.60
C GLN A 363 -17.21 3.11 -22.65
N ARG A 364 -18.39 3.57 -22.22
CA ARG A 364 -19.40 4.14 -23.14
C ARG A 364 -18.87 5.37 -23.89
N ARG A 365 -18.09 6.21 -23.22
CA ARG A 365 -17.53 7.42 -23.82
C ARG A 365 -16.47 7.12 -24.88
N ILE A 366 -15.61 6.12 -24.65
CA ILE A 366 -14.59 5.73 -25.65
C ILE A 366 -15.20 4.99 -26.84
N SER A 367 -16.31 4.25 -26.64
CA SER A 367 -17.01 3.55 -27.72
C SER A 367 -17.96 4.45 -28.51
N TYR A 368 -18.49 5.51 -27.89
CA TYR A 368 -19.47 6.40 -28.52
C TYR A 368 -19.02 6.99 -29.88
N PRO A 369 -17.77 7.48 -30.07
CA PRO A 369 -17.32 7.95 -31.37
C PRO A 369 -17.35 6.85 -32.46
N LEU A 370 -16.97 5.62 -32.11
CA LEU A 370 -17.02 4.48 -33.03
C LEU A 370 -18.47 4.16 -33.45
N GLU A 371 -19.37 4.04 -32.48
CA GLU A 371 -20.79 3.74 -32.73
C GLU A 371 -21.52 4.88 -33.45
N SER A 372 -21.19 6.14 -33.14
CA SER A 372 -21.82 7.32 -33.73
C SER A 372 -21.59 7.39 -35.25
N SER A 373 -20.41 6.99 -35.72
CA SER A 373 -20.07 6.95 -37.15
C SER A 373 -20.85 5.86 -37.89
N ALA A 374 -21.04 4.69 -37.27
CA ALA A 374 -21.85 3.60 -37.80
C ALA A 374 -23.34 3.98 -37.82
N ALA A 375 -23.84 4.63 -36.76
CA ALA A 375 -25.21 5.11 -36.67
C ALA A 375 -25.51 6.21 -37.71
N GLN A 376 -24.60 7.18 -37.90
CA GLN A 376 -24.75 8.24 -38.91
C GLN A 376 -24.78 7.68 -40.34
N SER A 377 -23.96 6.66 -40.61
CA SER A 377 -23.90 5.97 -41.91
C SER A 377 -25.15 5.14 -42.21
N ALA A 378 -25.83 4.65 -41.17
CA ALA A 378 -27.10 3.91 -41.31
C ALA A 378 -28.31 4.83 -41.56
N VAL A 379 -28.24 6.09 -41.13
CA VAL A 379 -29.32 7.08 -41.28
C VAL A 379 -29.29 7.77 -42.65
N THR A 380 -28.11 7.99 -43.22
CA THR A 380 -27.92 8.73 -44.49
C THR A 380 -28.65 8.16 -45.71
N PRO A 381 -28.81 6.83 -45.91
CA PRO A 381 -29.54 6.29 -47.06
C PRO A 381 -31.07 6.39 -46.93
N ARG A 382 -31.61 6.74 -45.74
CA ARG A 382 -33.06 6.72 -45.46
C ARG A 382 -33.78 8.06 -45.59
N MET A 383 -33.07 9.15 -45.85
CA MET A 383 -33.69 10.46 -46.09
C MET A 383 -33.92 10.69 -47.59
N ASN A 384 -35.12 10.37 -48.08
CA ASN A 384 -35.54 10.71 -49.45
C ASN A 384 -35.56 12.24 -49.65
N THR A 385 -35.13 12.69 -50.83
CA THR A 385 -35.05 14.10 -51.25
C THR A 385 -36.37 14.88 -51.16
N ASP A 386 -37.51 14.18 -51.15
CA ASP A 386 -38.84 14.79 -50.95
C ASP A 386 -39.07 15.28 -49.52
N THR A 387 -38.44 14.65 -48.53
CA THR A 387 -38.55 15.08 -47.12
C THR A 387 -37.78 16.38 -46.89
N ILE A 388 -36.65 16.56 -47.58
CA ILE A 388 -35.81 17.76 -47.49
C ILE A 388 -36.53 18.99 -48.09
N LYS A 389 -37.23 18.83 -49.22
CA LYS A 389 -38.03 19.91 -49.84
C LYS A 389 -39.22 20.35 -48.99
N ARG A 390 -39.85 19.43 -48.25
CA ARG A 390 -40.92 19.77 -47.30
C ARG A 390 -40.42 20.53 -46.08
N PHE A 391 -39.17 20.31 -45.69
CA PHE A 391 -38.52 21.00 -44.57
C PHE A 391 -38.13 22.45 -44.90
N GLU A 392 -37.65 22.72 -46.11
CA GLU A 392 -37.34 24.09 -46.55
C GLU A 392 -38.59 24.98 -46.66
N ALA A 393 -39.75 24.39 -47.02
CA ALA A 393 -41.03 25.11 -47.07
C ALA A 393 -41.56 25.52 -45.68
N ILE A 394 -41.20 24.79 -44.61
CA ILE A 394 -41.59 25.11 -43.22
C ILE A 394 -40.68 26.20 -42.63
N ARG A 395 -39.43 26.32 -43.11
CA ARG A 395 -38.47 27.33 -42.64
C ARG A 395 -38.78 28.75 -43.13
N SER A 396 -39.52 28.90 -44.25
CA SER A 396 -39.83 30.20 -44.86
C SER A 396 -41.15 30.84 -44.41
N ALA A 397 -41.96 30.15 -43.59
CA ALA A 397 -43.20 30.72 -43.05
C ALA A 397 -43.09 30.83 -41.53
N ASN A 398 -43.23 32.05 -41.00
CA ASN A 398 -43.32 32.31 -39.55
C ASN A 398 -44.63 31.68 -39.03
N PHE A 399 -44.59 30.38 -38.71
CA PHE A 399 -45.74 29.61 -38.22
C PHE A 399 -45.58 29.31 -36.72
N PRO A 400 -46.63 29.49 -35.91
CA PRO A 400 -46.56 29.18 -34.48
C PRO A 400 -46.44 27.66 -34.25
N TRP A 401 -45.41 27.25 -33.51
CA TRP A 401 -45.00 25.87 -33.23
C TRP A 401 -46.05 24.98 -32.53
N LEU A 402 -47.17 25.53 -32.09
CA LEU A 402 -48.24 24.83 -31.40
C LEU A 402 -49.18 24.02 -32.33
N LEU A 403 -49.10 24.18 -33.65
CA LEU A 403 -49.99 23.50 -34.61
C LEU A 403 -49.39 22.22 -35.24
N LEU A 404 -48.13 21.89 -34.97
CA LEU A 404 -47.44 20.75 -35.61
C LEU A 404 -47.81 19.37 -35.05
N THR A 405 -48.47 19.31 -33.90
CA THR A 405 -48.86 18.05 -33.25
C THR A 405 -50.03 17.34 -33.94
N GLY A 406 -50.72 18.00 -34.89
CA GLY A 406 -51.85 17.42 -35.63
C GLY A 406 -51.50 16.83 -37.00
N PHE A 407 -50.32 17.12 -37.57
CA PHE A 407 -50.02 16.81 -38.98
C PHE A 407 -48.88 15.79 -39.19
N LEU A 408 -48.04 15.53 -38.20
CA LEU A 408 -46.86 14.66 -38.34
C LEU A 408 -47.03 13.37 -37.53
N LYS A 409 -46.62 12.24 -38.13
CA LYS A 409 -46.57 10.96 -37.42
C LYS A 409 -45.42 10.97 -36.40
N PRO A 410 -45.52 10.25 -35.27
CA PRO A 410 -44.53 10.31 -34.18
C PRO A 410 -43.08 10.01 -34.62
N HIS A 411 -42.88 9.12 -35.59
CA HIS A 411 -41.55 8.79 -36.11
C HIS A 411 -40.92 9.93 -36.94
N GLU A 412 -41.73 10.82 -37.53
CA GLU A 412 -41.23 11.99 -38.27
C GLU A 412 -40.84 13.14 -37.33
N LEU A 413 -41.48 13.24 -36.16
CA LEU A 413 -41.10 14.16 -35.09
C LEU A 413 -39.74 13.79 -34.49
N VAL A 414 -39.47 12.51 -34.25
CA VAL A 414 -38.16 12.04 -33.75
C VAL A 414 -37.04 12.37 -34.74
N ASN A 415 -37.27 12.20 -36.04
CA ASN A 415 -36.31 12.57 -37.07
C ASN A 415 -36.09 14.10 -37.17
N LEU A 416 -37.13 14.91 -36.93
CA LEU A 416 -37.05 16.38 -36.84
C LEU A 416 -36.17 16.82 -35.66
N TYR A 417 -36.32 16.22 -34.48
CA TYR A 417 -35.50 16.54 -33.31
C TYR A 417 -34.03 16.12 -33.46
N LEU A 418 -33.77 14.96 -34.09
CA LEU A 418 -32.41 14.49 -34.37
C LEU A 418 -31.70 15.35 -35.44
N ALA A 419 -32.43 15.86 -36.44
CA ALA A 419 -31.88 16.73 -37.47
C ALA A 419 -31.45 18.12 -36.95
N ILE A 420 -31.93 18.54 -35.78
CA ILE A 420 -31.59 19.82 -35.13
C ILE A 420 -30.49 19.63 -34.06
N GLY A 421 -29.91 18.43 -33.93
CA GLY A 421 -28.70 18.18 -33.15
C GLY A 421 -28.90 17.89 -31.66
N TRP A 422 -30.10 17.48 -31.24
CA TRP A 422 -30.39 17.05 -29.87
C TRP A 422 -29.99 15.59 -29.62
N THR A 423 -29.58 15.27 -28.39
CA THR A 423 -29.23 13.88 -28.01
C THR A 423 -30.49 13.01 -27.87
N ILE A 424 -30.36 11.69 -28.09
CA ILE A 424 -31.49 10.73 -28.02
C ILE A 424 -32.17 10.77 -26.64
N ASP A 425 -31.40 10.99 -25.56
CA ASP A 425 -31.93 11.09 -24.20
C ASP A 425 -32.77 12.37 -23.97
N GLU A 426 -32.42 13.49 -24.63
CA GLU A 426 -33.21 14.73 -24.56
C GLU A 426 -34.49 14.64 -25.43
N ALA A 427 -34.45 13.91 -26.54
CA ALA A 427 -35.62 13.67 -27.40
C ALA A 427 -36.65 12.75 -26.76
N LEU A 428 -36.23 11.80 -25.92
CA LEU A 428 -37.10 10.87 -25.19
C LEU A 428 -37.73 11.47 -23.92
N LEU A 429 -37.17 12.55 -23.36
CA LEU A 429 -37.70 13.23 -22.17
C LEU A 429 -38.76 14.30 -22.46
N ALA A 430 -38.85 14.78 -23.71
CA ALA A 430 -39.84 15.78 -24.12
C ALA A 430 -41.34 15.35 -24.08
N PRO A 431 -41.77 14.07 -24.04
CA PRO A 431 -43.20 13.72 -24.01
C PRO A 431 -43.76 13.39 -22.62
N VAL A 432 -43.01 13.53 -21.52
CA VAL A 432 -43.56 13.22 -20.18
C VAL A 432 -44.69 14.19 -19.78
N ALA A 433 -44.74 15.39 -20.35
CA ALA A 433 -45.80 16.37 -20.09
C ALA A 433 -47.15 16.09 -20.80
N LEU A 434 -47.25 15.09 -21.70
CA LEU A 434 -48.46 14.81 -22.49
C LEU A 434 -49.13 13.46 -22.17
N TYR A 435 -48.60 12.69 -21.23
CA TYR A 435 -49.08 11.33 -20.92
C TYR A 435 -50.41 11.26 -20.15
N ASN A 436 -50.95 12.38 -19.65
CA ASN A 436 -52.12 12.38 -18.77
C ASN A 436 -53.48 12.43 -19.48
N ASN A 437 -53.57 12.44 -20.82
CA ASN A 437 -54.87 12.67 -21.51
C ASN A 437 -55.18 11.83 -22.76
N LEU A 438 -54.56 10.66 -22.97
CA LEU A 438 -54.91 9.78 -24.11
C LEU A 438 -55.68 8.51 -23.68
N PRO A 439 -56.75 8.12 -24.41
CA PRO A 439 -57.59 6.98 -24.06
C PRO A 439 -56.88 5.62 -24.22
N ARG A 440 -57.17 4.69 -23.29
CA ARG A 440 -56.50 3.39 -23.02
C ARG A 440 -56.40 2.38 -24.19
N ARG A 441 -56.85 2.70 -25.41
CA ARG A 441 -56.89 1.73 -26.53
C ARG A 441 -55.59 1.63 -27.34
N ILE A 442 -54.64 2.57 -27.17
CA ILE A 442 -53.38 2.63 -27.94
C ILE A 442 -52.21 1.94 -27.19
N LEU A 443 -52.35 1.65 -25.89
CA LEU A 443 -51.30 1.05 -25.07
C LEU A 443 -51.09 -0.47 -25.28
N ARG A 444 -51.89 -1.13 -26.11
CA ARG A 444 -51.81 -2.60 -26.29
C ARG A 444 -50.91 -3.03 -27.45
N ASP A 445 -50.64 -2.15 -28.43
CA ASP A 445 -49.93 -2.54 -29.66
C ASP A 445 -48.41 -2.27 -29.66
N TYR A 446 -47.86 -1.64 -28.60
CA TYR A 446 -46.43 -1.28 -28.53
C TYR A 446 -45.64 -2.01 -27.43
N SER A 447 -46.15 -3.14 -26.93
CA SER A 447 -45.45 -4.04 -26.01
C SER A 447 -44.17 -4.70 -26.58
N PRO A 448 -44.03 -5.02 -27.90
CA PRO A 448 -42.86 -5.78 -28.35
C PRO A 448 -41.63 -4.94 -28.74
N ILE A 449 -41.70 -3.61 -28.79
CA ILE A 449 -40.56 -2.76 -29.21
C ILE A 449 -39.67 -2.35 -28.02
N ILE A 450 -40.19 -2.37 -26.80
CA ILE A 450 -39.43 -1.97 -25.60
C ILE A 450 -38.49 -3.09 -25.12
N SER A 451 -38.72 -4.35 -25.51
CA SER A 451 -37.90 -5.49 -25.07
C SER A 451 -36.60 -5.73 -25.84
N CYS A 452 -36.24 -4.90 -26.83
CA CYS A 452 -34.99 -5.06 -27.59
C CYS A 452 -33.94 -3.97 -27.32
N ILE A 453 -34.17 -3.05 -26.38
CA ILE A 453 -33.20 -1.97 -26.06
C ILE A 453 -32.57 -2.16 -24.66
N PHE A 454 -32.99 -3.16 -23.90
CA PHE A 454 -32.28 -3.61 -22.69
C PHE A 454 -31.87 -5.07 -22.84
N LEU A 455 -30.80 -5.29 -23.61
CA LEU A 455 -29.85 -6.40 -23.46
C LEU A 455 -28.46 -5.93 -23.90
#